data_AF-A0A3N5FU72-F1
#
_entry.id   AF-A0A3N5FU72-F1
#
_cell.length_a   1.000
_cell.length_b   1.000
_cell.length_c   1.000
_cell.angle_alpha   90.00
_cell.angle_beta   90.00
_cell.angle_gamma   90.00
#
_symmetry.space_group_name_H-M   'P 1'
#
loop_
_entity.id
_entity.type
_entity.pdbx_description
1 polymer ?
#
loop_
_entity_poly.entity_id
_entity_poly.type
_entity_poly.pdbx_seq_one_letter_code
_entity_poly.pdbx_strand_id
1 'polypeptide(L)'
;MLVPVASVLDLTLMKLIAINQRCSCKDFVDLKTILTHSSESFSELVVQLQKKYHIGEEMTLQLKKSLIYFDDAEEDLNISLFNEETGTFQILDKKTWQDVRRFFEELVLK
;
A
#
# COMPACT_ATOMS: atom_id res chain seq x y z
N MET A 1 -15.58 13.31 22.74
CA MET A 1 -14.60 14.04 21.90
C MET A 1 -14.35 13.17 20.68
N LEU A 2 -14.76 13.60 19.49
CA LEU A 2 -14.46 12.87 18.25
C LEU A 2 -13.06 13.30 17.80
N VAL A 3 -12.17 12.33 17.58
CA VAL A 3 -10.84 12.58 17.02
C VAL A 3 -11.00 12.69 15.51
N PRO A 4 -10.56 13.80 14.86
CA PRO A 4 -10.59 13.88 13.41
C PRO A 4 -9.61 12.86 12.83
N VAL A 5 -10.09 12.03 11.91
CA VAL A 5 -9.30 11.01 11.22
C VAL A 5 -9.27 11.34 9.73
N ALA A 6 -8.14 11.06 9.08
CA ALA A 6 -8.02 11.20 7.64
C ALA A 6 -9.05 10.32 6.91
N SER A 7 -9.50 10.76 5.73
CA SER A 7 -10.38 9.95 4.90
C SER A 7 -9.66 8.70 4.39
N VAL A 8 -10.42 7.68 4.01
CA VAL A 8 -9.84 6.46 3.42
C VAL A 8 -9.05 6.80 2.16
N LEU A 9 -9.58 7.65 1.28
CA LEU A 9 -8.86 8.13 0.09
C LEU A 9 -7.53 8.77 0.47
N ASP A 10 -7.52 9.64 1.48
CA ASP A 10 -6.29 10.30 1.93
C ASP A 10 -5.27 9.28 2.44
N LEU A 11 -5.70 8.29 3.21
CA LEU A 11 -4.84 7.19 3.66
C LEU A 11 -4.29 6.38 2.48
N THR A 12 -5.13 6.06 1.48
CA THR A 12 -4.70 5.37 0.25
C THR A 12 -3.61 6.14 -0.48
N LEU A 13 -3.85 7.43 -0.74
CA LEU A 13 -2.90 8.28 -1.45
C LEU A 13 -1.60 8.47 -0.65
N MET A 14 -1.70 8.63 0.67
CA MET A 14 -0.52 8.69 1.55
C MET A 14 0.31 7.41 1.48
N LYS A 15 -0.33 6.24 1.40
CA LYS A 15 0.37 4.95 1.27
C LYS A 15 1.06 4.80 -0.08
N LEU A 16 0.43 5.23 -1.17
CA LEU A 16 1.08 5.26 -2.49
C LEU A 16 2.37 6.10 -2.48
N ILE A 17 2.33 7.30 -1.87
CA ILE A 17 3.52 8.14 -1.71
C ILE A 17 4.57 7.47 -0.81
N ALA A 18 4.15 6.88 0.31
CA ALA A 18 5.06 6.22 1.25
C ALA A 18 5.81 5.06 0.60
N ILE A 19 5.12 4.23 -0.20
CA ILE A 19 5.76 3.16 -0.98
C ILE A 19 6.81 3.78 -1.90
N ASN A 20 6.48 4.83 -2.66
CA ASN A 20 7.45 5.45 -3.57
C ASN A 20 8.69 6.07 -2.87
N GLN A 21 8.61 6.35 -1.57
CA GLN A 21 9.70 7.01 -0.83
C GLN A 21 10.57 6.04 -0.02
N ARG A 22 9.97 5.00 0.59
CA ARG A 22 10.67 4.11 1.54
C ARG A 22 10.38 2.63 1.36
N CYS A 23 9.41 2.25 0.53
CA CYS A 23 9.09 0.85 0.21
C CYS A 23 8.96 -0.10 1.43
N SER A 24 8.43 0.34 2.58
CA SER A 24 8.38 -0.53 3.77
C SER A 24 7.30 -1.61 3.68
N CYS A 25 7.55 -2.80 4.25
CA CYS A 25 6.60 -3.94 4.26
C CYS A 25 5.19 -3.53 4.76
N LYS A 26 5.14 -2.73 5.83
CA LYS A 26 3.88 -2.24 6.40
C LYS A 26 3.07 -1.40 5.42
N ASP A 27 3.71 -0.59 4.58
CA ASP A 27 2.97 0.25 3.63
C ASP A 27 2.27 -0.58 2.56
N PHE A 28 2.89 -1.67 2.09
CA PHE A 28 2.28 -2.62 1.18
C PHE A 28 1.09 -3.34 1.82
N VAL A 29 1.25 -3.83 3.05
CA VAL A 29 0.16 -4.51 3.79
C VAL A 29 -1.02 -3.56 4.01
N ASP A 30 -0.77 -2.35 4.51
CA ASP A 30 -1.81 -1.36 4.77
C ASP A 30 -2.53 -0.97 3.47
N LEU A 31 -1.78 -0.71 2.39
CA LEU A 31 -2.36 -0.33 1.10
C LEU A 31 -3.21 -1.46 0.50
N LYS A 32 -2.70 -2.71 0.50
CA LYS A 32 -3.49 -3.88 0.06
C LYS A 32 -4.81 -3.96 0.83
N THR A 33 -4.75 -3.81 2.16
CA THR A 33 -5.93 -3.87 3.02
C THR A 33 -6.96 -2.81 2.62
N ILE A 34 -6.53 -1.55 2.46
CA ILE A 34 -7.42 -0.47 2.05
C ILE A 34 -8.02 -0.74 0.67
N LEU A 35 -7.20 -1.15 -0.31
CA LEU A 35 -7.65 -1.39 -1.69
C LEU A 35 -8.58 -2.60 -1.81
N THR A 36 -8.43 -3.62 -0.95
CA THR A 36 -9.34 -4.78 -0.92
C THR A 36 -10.77 -4.38 -0.53
N HIS A 37 -10.92 -3.27 0.19
CA HIS A 37 -12.22 -2.69 0.58
C HIS A 37 -12.62 -1.47 -0.26
N SER A 38 -11.81 -1.08 -1.24
CA SER A 38 -12.09 0.06 -2.12
C SER A 38 -12.67 -0.40 -3.46
N SER A 39 -13.51 0.45 -4.05
CA SER A 39 -13.98 0.29 -5.44
C SER A 39 -13.14 1.08 -6.45
N GLU A 40 -12.15 1.86 -5.99
CA GLU A 40 -11.32 2.70 -6.86
C GLU A 40 -10.30 1.85 -7.63
N SER A 41 -10.23 2.06 -8.93
CA SER A 41 -9.18 1.49 -9.77
C SER A 41 -7.85 2.21 -9.53
N PHE A 42 -6.76 1.51 -9.82
CA PHE A 42 -5.42 2.12 -9.75
C PHE A 42 -5.29 3.36 -10.66
N SER A 43 -5.94 3.35 -11.82
CA SER A 43 -5.94 4.50 -12.73
C SER A 43 -6.61 5.74 -12.14
N GLU A 44 -7.74 5.56 -11.43
CA GLU A 44 -8.42 6.65 -10.75
C GLU A 44 -7.58 7.18 -9.59
N LEU A 45 -6.95 6.29 -8.82
CA LEU A 45 -6.04 6.67 -7.74
C LEU A 45 -4.85 7.51 -8.24
N VAL A 46 -4.26 7.15 -9.38
CA VAL A 46 -3.20 7.95 -10.01
C VAL A 46 -3.70 9.35 -10.36
N VAL A 47 -4.90 9.46 -10.94
CA VAL A 47 -5.50 10.78 -11.25
C VAL A 47 -5.74 11.59 -9.97
N GLN A 48 -6.22 10.97 -8.90
CA GLN A 48 -6.41 11.64 -7.60
C GLN A 48 -5.06 12.06 -7.00
N LEU A 49 -4.03 11.23 -7.11
CA LEU A 49 -2.67 11.53 -6.64
C LEU A 49 -2.08 12.75 -7.38
N GLN A 50 -2.21 12.76 -8.71
CA GLN A 50 -1.79 13.88 -9.57
C GLN A 50 -2.51 15.18 -9.18
N LYS A 51 -3.82 15.13 -8.98
CA LYS A 51 -4.62 16.31 -8.56
C LYS A 51 -4.24 16.81 -7.18
N LYS A 52 -4.06 15.91 -6.21
CA LYS A 52 -3.85 16.28 -4.80
C LYS A 52 -2.42 16.74 -4.52
N TYR A 53 -1.43 16.04 -5.08
CA TYR A 53 -0.01 16.28 -4.81
C TYR A 53 0.74 16.96 -5.96
N HIS A 54 0.04 17.33 -7.04
CA HIS A 54 0.61 17.99 -8.23
C HIS A 54 1.79 17.24 -8.85
N ILE A 55 1.68 15.90 -8.87
CA ILE A 55 2.75 15.03 -9.38
C ILE A 55 2.64 14.85 -10.90
N GLY A 56 3.78 14.73 -11.59
CA GLY A 56 3.84 14.52 -13.03
C GLY A 56 3.86 13.06 -13.46
N GLU A 57 3.93 12.84 -14.78
CA GLU A 57 4.03 11.50 -15.38
C GLU A 57 5.29 10.74 -14.94
N GLU A 58 6.41 11.44 -14.75
CA GLU A 58 7.66 10.83 -14.28
C GLU A 58 7.47 10.16 -12.92
N MET A 59 6.86 10.87 -11.96
CA MET A 59 6.57 10.32 -10.64
C MET A 59 5.52 9.22 -10.69
N THR A 60 4.58 9.29 -11.64
CA THR A 60 3.61 8.21 -11.88
C THR A 60 4.32 6.92 -12.33
N LEU A 61 5.32 7.04 -13.21
CA LEU A 61 6.12 5.91 -13.67
C LEU A 61 6.99 5.34 -12.53
N GLN A 62 7.61 6.21 -11.72
CA GLN A 62 8.36 5.79 -10.53
C GLN A 62 7.46 5.02 -9.56
N LEU A 63 6.25 5.54 -9.28
CA LEU A 63 5.28 4.87 -8.41
C LEU A 63 4.94 3.46 -8.91
N LYS A 64 4.67 3.29 -10.20
CA LYS A 64 4.39 1.96 -10.78
C LYS A 64 5.55 0.98 -10.57
N LYS A 65 6.80 1.44 -10.69
CA LYS A 65 7.98 0.63 -10.43
C LYS A 65 8.09 0.27 -8.95
N SER A 66 7.91 1.25 -8.06
CA SER A 66 7.98 1.07 -6.61
C SER A 66 6.93 0.07 -6.11
N LEU A 67 5.74 0.01 -6.72
CA LEU A 67 4.69 -0.95 -6.34
C LEU A 67 5.04 -2.42 -6.64
N ILE A 68 6.03 -2.68 -7.49
CA ILE A 68 6.50 -4.05 -7.82
C ILE A 68 7.96 -4.28 -7.39
N TYR A 69 8.54 -3.33 -6.65
CA TYR A 69 9.89 -3.44 -6.10
C TYR A 69 9.82 -3.77 -4.61
N PHE A 70 10.21 -4.99 -4.25
CA PHE A 70 10.01 -5.52 -2.90
C PHE A 70 11.28 -5.64 -2.07
N ASP A 71 12.46 -5.46 -2.66
CA ASP A 71 13.74 -5.71 -1.97
C ASP A 71 13.83 -4.92 -0.65
N ASP A 72 13.58 -3.61 -0.68
CA ASP A 72 13.56 -2.74 0.52
C ASP A 72 12.51 -3.20 1.55
N ALA A 73 11.36 -3.69 1.09
CA ALA A 73 10.30 -4.18 1.95
C ALA A 73 10.69 -5.49 2.64
N GLU A 74 11.48 -6.31 1.96
CA GLU A 74 11.94 -7.61 2.44
C GLU A 74 13.10 -7.51 3.43
N GLU A 75 13.76 -6.35 3.52
CA GLU A 75 14.77 -6.08 4.57
C GLU A 75 14.17 -6.02 5.98
N ASP A 76 12.88 -5.69 6.11
CA ASP A 76 12.17 -5.61 7.40
C ASP A 76 10.79 -6.28 7.37
N LEU A 77 10.80 -7.63 7.26
CA LEU A 77 9.60 -8.45 7.37
C LEU A 77 9.15 -8.71 8.82
N ASN A 78 9.88 -8.21 9.82
CA ASN A 78 9.58 -8.44 11.24
C ASN A 78 8.45 -7.53 11.75
N ILE A 79 7.41 -7.35 10.93
CA ILE A 79 6.23 -6.57 11.30
C ILE A 79 5.20 -7.47 11.98
N SER A 80 4.56 -6.95 13.03
CA SER A 80 3.47 -7.63 13.72
C SER A 80 2.13 -7.14 13.20
N LEU A 81 1.28 -8.07 12.76
CA LEU A 81 -0.10 -7.82 12.34
C LEU A 81 -1.08 -8.38 13.36
N PHE A 82 -2.21 -7.70 13.55
CA PHE A 82 -3.27 -8.21 14.39
C PHE A 82 -4.01 -9.34 13.67
N ASN A 83 -4.05 -10.52 14.28
CA ASN A 83 -4.79 -11.66 13.79
C ASN A 83 -6.15 -11.70 14.52
N GLU A 84 -7.24 -11.45 13.78
CA GLU A 84 -8.60 -11.39 14.35
C GLU A 84 -9.08 -12.72 14.92
N GLU A 85 -8.68 -13.86 14.32
CA GLU A 85 -9.10 -15.19 14.77
C GLU A 85 -8.53 -15.54 16.14
N THR A 86 -7.28 -15.14 16.38
CA THR A 86 -6.58 -15.41 17.64
C THR A 86 -6.67 -14.26 18.64
N GLY A 87 -7.05 -13.06 18.20
CA GLY A 87 -7.06 -11.84 19.02
C GLY A 87 -5.67 -11.36 19.44
N THR A 88 -4.61 -11.75 18.72
CA THR A 88 -3.21 -11.46 19.09
C THR A 88 -2.43 -10.85 17.93
N PHE A 89 -1.36 -10.11 18.26
CA PHE A 89 -0.39 -9.67 17.27
C PHE A 89 0.58 -10.80 16.96
N GLN A 90 0.73 -11.12 15.68
CA GLN A 90 1.63 -12.16 15.18
C GLN A 90 2.54 -11.57 14.11
N ILE A 91 3.77 -12.09 14.04
CA ILE A 91 4.70 -11.72 12.98
C ILE A 91 4.10 -12.11 11.63
N LEU A 92 4.21 -11.21 10.66
CA LEU A 92 3.81 -11.47 9.29
C LEU A 92 4.47 -12.76 8.78
N ASP A 93 3.65 -13.73 8.40
CA ASP A 93 4.15 -14.97 7.84
C ASP A 93 4.47 -14.82 6.35
N LYS A 94 5.33 -15.72 5.85
CA LYS A 94 5.79 -15.71 4.46
C LYS A 94 4.65 -15.87 3.44
N LYS A 95 3.61 -16.63 3.75
CA LYS A 95 2.48 -16.86 2.85
C LYS A 95 1.68 -15.56 2.69
N THR A 96 1.38 -14.90 3.80
CA THR A 96 0.70 -13.59 3.81
C THR A 96 1.51 -12.56 3.02
N TRP A 97 2.84 -12.52 3.17
CA TRP A 97 3.69 -11.64 2.36
C TRP A 97 3.64 -11.97 0.85
N GLN A 98 3.67 -13.26 0.48
CA GLN A 98 3.54 -13.67 -0.92
C GLN A 98 2.20 -13.25 -1.52
N ASP A 99 1.12 -13.32 -0.75
CA ASP A 99 -0.21 -12.85 -1.18
C ASP A 99 -0.23 -11.33 -1.38
N VAL A 100 0.51 -10.57 -0.57
CA VAL A 100 0.68 -9.12 -0.74
C VAL A 100 1.42 -8.82 -2.04
N ARG A 101 2.53 -9.50 -2.31
CA ARG A 101 3.30 -9.31 -3.55
C ARG A 101 2.45 -9.56 -4.80
N ARG A 102 1.77 -10.71 -4.85
CA ARG A 102 0.90 -11.08 -5.98
C ARG A 102 -0.17 -10.04 -6.22
N PHE A 103 -0.77 -9.49 -5.15
CA PHE A 103 -1.77 -8.44 -5.28
C PHE A 103 -1.23 -7.22 -6.04
N PHE A 104 -0.03 -6.73 -5.72
CA PHE A 104 0.53 -5.56 -6.39
C PHE A 104 1.05 -5.85 -7.80
N GLU A 105 1.60 -7.03 -8.04
CA GLU A 105 1.95 -7.50 -9.39
C GLU A 105 0.70 -7.48 -10.29
N GLU A 106 -0.42 -8.03 -9.82
CA GLU A 106 -1.70 -8.00 -10.56
C GLU A 106 -2.29 -6.59 -10.69
N LEU A 107 -2.13 -5.73 -9.67
CA LEU A 107 -2.63 -4.36 -9.67
C LEU A 107 -1.97 -3.50 -10.75
N VAL A 108 -0.66 -3.68 -10.97
CA VAL A 108 0.12 -2.88 -11.93
C VAL A 108 0.05 -3.45 -13.35
N LEU A 109 -0.18 -4.75 -13.50
CA LEU A 109 -0.30 -5.42 -14.80
C LEU A 109 -1.68 -5.30 -15.46
N LYS A 110 -2.72 -4.92 -14.71
CA LYS A 110 -4.07 -4.62 -15.21
C LYS A 110 -4.17 -3.18 -15.74
#